data_AF-A0A2K0U5U6-F1
#
_entry.id   AF-A0A2K0U5U6-F1
#
_cell.length_a   1.000
_cell.length_b   1.000
_cell.length_c   1.000
_cell.angle_alpha   90.00
_cell.angle_beta   90.00
_cell.angle_gamma   90.00
#
_symmetry.space_group_name_H-M   'P 1'
#
loop_
_entity.id
_entity.type
_entity.pdbx_description
1 polymer ?
#
loop_
_entity_poly.entity_id
_entity_poly.type
_entity_poly.pdbx_seq_one_letter_code
_entity_poly.pdbx_strand_id
1 'polypeptide(L)'
;MEAVFNYDNFRLASNFDAQAQSALLRPNPKLEQCLANSTAKGLPPISVLPMAGQHLSILAQLMGVKSVLEIGTLGGYSSICFAEAGAKVTSIEIDPKHRDTALENVKGLDAEILLGSALDVLPKLAEEGRQFDMVFIDAEFEDQWEHFDWAVKLTRPGGCIFLDDVIPSMIKNGPEEGGETILTRIGRDERVQATLMPTVACHSMIPTPVFTGFILAVVKSH
;
A
#
# COMPACT_ATOMS: atom_id res chain seq x y z
N MET A 1 -22.77 27.25 -2.48
CA MET A 1 -22.64 26.10 -1.55
C MET A 1 -23.13 24.82 -2.21
N GLU A 2 -24.33 24.80 -2.80
CA GLU A 2 -24.86 23.65 -3.57
C GLU A 2 -23.97 23.20 -4.74
N ALA A 3 -23.36 24.12 -5.49
CA ALA A 3 -22.44 23.76 -6.57
C ALA A 3 -21.18 23.00 -6.09
N VAL A 4 -20.78 23.16 -4.82
CA VAL A 4 -19.61 22.47 -4.24
C VAL A 4 -20.01 21.11 -3.68
N PHE A 5 -21.16 21.02 -3.03
CA PHE A 5 -21.70 19.78 -2.45
C PHE A 5 -22.67 19.07 -3.40
N ASN A 6 -22.24 18.83 -4.65
CA ASN A 6 -23.01 18.08 -5.64
C ASN A 6 -22.34 16.72 -5.90
N TYR A 7 -23.12 15.64 -5.83
CA TYR A 7 -22.67 14.29 -6.16
C TYR A 7 -22.13 14.16 -7.60
N ASP A 8 -22.62 14.97 -8.53
CA ASP A 8 -22.10 14.98 -9.91
C ASP A 8 -20.63 15.44 -9.98
N ASN A 9 -20.12 16.13 -8.97
CA ASN A 9 -18.71 16.57 -8.91
C ASN A 9 -17.74 15.39 -8.85
N PHE A 10 -18.17 14.19 -8.44
CA PHE A 10 -17.33 12.99 -8.49
C PHE A 10 -16.86 12.67 -9.92
N ARG A 11 -17.62 13.08 -10.95
CA ARG A 11 -17.21 12.93 -12.36
C ARG A 11 -16.00 13.79 -12.73
N LEU A 12 -15.68 14.81 -11.93
CA LEU A 12 -14.52 15.68 -12.14
C LEU A 12 -13.22 15.12 -11.54
N ALA A 13 -13.28 14.00 -10.80
CA ALA A 13 -12.13 13.45 -10.11
C ALA A 13 -10.93 13.18 -11.04
N SER A 14 -11.17 12.61 -12.22
CA SER A 14 -10.11 12.34 -13.20
C SER A 14 -9.46 13.62 -13.73
N ASN A 15 -10.21 14.71 -13.86
CA ASN A 15 -9.66 16.01 -14.29
C ASN A 15 -8.74 16.60 -13.22
N PHE A 16 -9.16 16.54 -11.94
CA PHE A 16 -8.34 17.02 -10.83
C PHE A 16 -7.10 16.15 -10.62
N ASP A 17 -7.24 14.83 -10.74
CA ASP A 17 -6.12 13.90 -10.65
C ASP A 17 -5.10 14.15 -11.77
N ALA A 18 -5.54 14.28 -13.04
CA ALA A 18 -4.66 14.61 -14.15
C ALA A 18 -3.95 15.97 -13.97
N GLN A 19 -4.68 16.98 -13.47
CA GLN A 19 -4.10 18.28 -13.16
C GLN A 19 -3.06 18.18 -12.03
N ALA A 20 -3.35 17.43 -10.97
CA ALA A 20 -2.44 17.21 -9.85
C ALA A 20 -1.18 16.48 -10.30
N GLN A 21 -1.32 15.39 -11.07
CA GLN A 21 -0.20 14.67 -11.66
C GLN A 21 0.68 15.60 -12.50
N SER A 22 0.08 16.37 -13.41
CA SER A 22 0.84 17.30 -14.26
C SER A 22 1.54 18.43 -13.50
N ALA A 23 0.95 18.89 -12.39
CA ALA A 23 1.45 20.06 -11.66
C ALA A 23 2.43 19.70 -10.51
N LEU A 24 2.24 18.54 -9.88
CA LEU A 24 2.89 18.17 -8.61
C LEU A 24 3.90 17.03 -8.76
N LEU A 25 3.74 16.13 -9.74
CA LEU A 25 4.76 15.12 -10.00
C LEU A 25 5.99 15.75 -10.65
N ARG A 26 7.15 15.24 -10.25
CA ARG A 26 8.41 15.46 -10.95
C ARG A 26 8.76 14.19 -11.73
N PRO A 27 9.38 14.31 -12.91
CA PRO A 27 9.86 13.14 -13.65
C PRO A 27 10.74 12.27 -12.76
N ASN A 28 10.49 10.97 -12.78
CA ASN A 28 11.29 9.99 -12.05
C ASN A 28 11.60 8.83 -13.00
N PRO A 29 12.80 8.83 -13.62
CA PRO A 29 13.18 7.81 -14.59
C PRO A 29 13.12 6.39 -14.05
N LYS A 30 13.32 6.19 -12.74
CA LYS A 30 13.30 4.87 -12.12
C LYS A 30 11.87 4.34 -11.99
N LEU A 31 10.92 5.17 -11.56
CA LEU A 31 9.50 4.83 -11.53
C LEU A 31 8.94 4.62 -12.94
N GLU A 32 9.32 5.47 -13.90
CA GLU A 32 8.94 5.31 -15.31
C GLU A 32 9.48 3.99 -15.90
N GLN A 33 10.75 3.68 -15.67
CA GLN A 33 11.37 2.44 -16.11
C GLN A 33 10.76 1.22 -15.43
N CYS A 34 10.38 1.32 -14.15
CA CYS A 34 9.69 0.27 -13.42
C CYS A 34 8.37 -0.10 -14.11
N LEU A 35 7.53 0.90 -14.41
CA LEU A 35 6.25 0.68 -15.10
C LEU A 35 6.45 0.12 -16.52
N ALA A 36 7.44 0.62 -17.25
CA ALA A 36 7.77 0.14 -18.58
C ALA A 36 8.25 -1.33 -18.57
N ASN A 37 9.13 -1.69 -17.62
CA ASN A 37 9.62 -3.06 -17.46
C ASN A 37 8.52 -4.03 -17.05
N SER A 38 7.68 -3.64 -16.06
CA SER A 38 6.51 -4.42 -15.65
C SER A 38 5.57 -4.69 -16.83
N THR A 39 5.29 -3.66 -17.63
CA THR A 39 4.46 -3.79 -18.84
C THR A 39 5.10 -4.73 -19.86
N ALA A 40 6.40 -4.55 -20.15
CA ALA A 40 7.13 -5.38 -21.11
C ALA A 40 7.17 -6.87 -20.72
N LYS A 41 7.17 -7.14 -19.41
CA LYS A 41 7.09 -8.50 -18.86
C LYS A 41 5.67 -9.01 -18.69
N GLY A 42 4.64 -8.21 -18.97
CA GLY A 42 3.24 -8.59 -18.85
C GLY A 42 2.82 -8.81 -17.40
N LEU A 43 3.27 -7.96 -16.49
CA LEU A 43 2.66 -7.80 -15.17
C LEU A 43 1.32 -7.05 -15.31
N PRO A 44 0.34 -7.31 -14.44
CA PRO A 44 -0.90 -6.54 -14.42
C PRO A 44 -0.60 -5.07 -14.07
N PRO A 45 -1.28 -4.10 -14.71
CA PRO A 45 -1.08 -2.67 -14.46
C PRO A 45 -1.85 -2.25 -13.21
N ILE A 46 -1.48 -2.78 -12.05
CA ILE A 46 -2.16 -2.55 -10.75
C ILE A 46 -1.21 -1.99 -9.70
N SER A 47 -0.04 -1.48 -10.10
CA SER A 47 0.85 -0.74 -9.19
C SER A 47 0.11 0.44 -8.55
N VAL A 48 0.51 0.83 -7.35
CA VAL A 48 0.04 2.08 -6.72
C VAL A 48 0.08 3.25 -7.71
N LEU A 49 -0.97 4.07 -7.68
CA LEU A 49 -1.08 5.23 -8.56
C LEU A 49 0.05 6.24 -8.27
N PRO A 50 0.54 7.01 -9.26
CA PRO A 50 1.67 7.93 -9.05
C PRO A 50 1.50 8.92 -7.90
N MET A 51 0.29 9.49 -7.73
CA MET A 51 -0.01 10.38 -6.59
C MET A 51 -0.01 9.63 -5.25
N ALA A 52 -0.49 8.39 -5.24
CA ALA A 52 -0.45 7.54 -4.05
C ALA A 52 1.01 7.17 -3.69
N GLY A 53 1.85 6.84 -4.67
CA GLY A 53 3.28 6.63 -4.47
C GLY A 53 3.99 7.86 -3.88
N GLN A 54 3.71 9.06 -4.40
CA GLN A 54 4.25 10.30 -3.84
C GLN A 54 3.74 10.55 -2.41
N HIS A 55 2.47 10.25 -2.12
CA HIS A 55 1.90 10.33 -0.78
C HIS A 55 2.61 9.38 0.20
N LEU A 56 2.85 8.12 -0.18
CA LEU A 56 3.60 7.14 0.62
C LEU A 56 5.03 7.60 0.90
N SER A 57 5.75 8.13 -0.10
CA SER A 57 7.09 8.69 0.09
C SER A 57 7.10 9.87 1.08
N ILE A 58 6.17 10.81 0.94
CA ILE A 58 6.06 11.97 1.84
C ILE A 58 5.72 11.50 3.26
N LEU A 59 4.79 10.56 3.41
CA LEU A 59 4.39 10.01 4.69
C LEU A 59 5.58 9.34 5.39
N ALA A 60 6.33 8.50 4.68
CA ALA A 60 7.55 7.87 5.20
C ALA A 60 8.60 8.90 5.67
N GLN A 61 8.80 9.98 4.90
CA GLN A 61 9.72 11.06 5.27
C GLN A 61 9.26 11.82 6.51
N LEU A 62 7.98 12.21 6.58
CA LEU A 62 7.41 12.96 7.71
C LEU A 62 7.50 12.17 9.02
N MET A 63 7.29 10.86 8.96
CA MET A 63 7.39 9.96 10.12
C MET A 63 8.83 9.53 10.43
N GLY A 64 9.79 9.87 9.58
CA GLY A 64 11.19 9.47 9.75
C GLY A 64 11.42 7.96 9.64
N VAL A 65 10.58 7.25 8.86
CA VAL A 65 10.65 5.81 8.62
C VAL A 65 12.03 5.40 8.11
N LYS A 66 12.65 4.40 8.73
CA LYS A 66 13.95 3.82 8.38
C LYS A 66 13.85 2.39 7.88
N SER A 67 12.83 1.65 8.30
CA SER A 67 12.54 0.30 7.78
C SER A 67 11.07 0.13 7.42
N VAL A 68 10.82 -0.38 6.22
CA VAL A 68 9.49 -0.72 5.70
C VAL A 68 9.40 -2.21 5.47
N LEU A 69 8.33 -2.83 5.95
CA LEU A 69 7.86 -4.13 5.47
C LEU A 69 6.71 -3.90 4.49
N GLU A 70 6.78 -4.48 3.31
CA GLU A 70 5.75 -4.43 2.28
C GLU A 70 5.21 -5.84 2.03
N ILE A 71 3.89 -5.98 2.01
CA ILE A 71 3.18 -7.21 1.69
C ILE A 71 2.49 -6.98 0.34
N GLY A 72 2.98 -7.65 -0.71
CA GLY A 72 2.62 -7.39 -2.11
C GLY A 72 3.65 -6.49 -2.78
N THR A 73 4.52 -7.07 -3.60
CA THR A 73 5.59 -6.31 -4.29
C THR A 73 5.16 -5.89 -5.70
N LEU A 74 4.47 -6.78 -6.42
CA LEU A 74 4.23 -6.69 -7.85
C LEU A 74 5.55 -6.42 -8.61
N GLY A 75 5.67 -5.25 -9.23
CA GLY A 75 6.85 -4.81 -9.97
C GLY A 75 7.80 -3.96 -9.15
N GLY A 76 7.51 -3.70 -7.87
CA GLY A 76 8.35 -2.93 -6.95
C GLY A 76 8.21 -1.41 -7.04
N TYR A 77 7.09 -0.88 -7.57
CA TYR A 77 6.89 0.57 -7.71
C TYR A 77 6.86 1.27 -6.34
N SER A 78 6.03 0.78 -5.42
CA SER A 78 5.95 1.26 -4.04
C SER A 78 7.25 1.01 -3.28
N SER A 79 7.92 -0.12 -3.50
CA SER A 79 9.25 -0.39 -2.95
C SER A 79 10.27 0.69 -3.36
N ILE A 80 10.25 1.15 -4.62
CA ILE A 80 11.09 2.27 -5.08
C ILE A 80 10.71 3.56 -4.35
N CYS A 81 9.41 3.87 -4.23
CA CYS A 81 8.93 5.06 -3.51
C CYS A 81 9.44 5.11 -2.06
N PHE A 82 9.43 3.99 -1.34
CA PHE A 82 9.93 3.91 0.03
C PHE A 82 11.46 3.98 0.11
N ALA A 83 12.16 3.27 -0.78
CA ALA A 83 13.61 3.27 -0.77
C ALA A 83 14.21 4.64 -1.17
N GLU A 84 13.62 5.34 -2.14
CA GLU A 84 14.01 6.72 -2.49
C GLU A 84 13.65 7.73 -1.40
N ALA A 85 12.64 7.43 -0.56
CA ALA A 85 12.36 8.18 0.66
C ALA A 85 13.39 7.93 1.79
N GLY A 86 14.34 7.01 1.58
CA GLY A 86 15.45 6.72 2.49
C GLY A 86 15.20 5.59 3.48
N ALA A 87 14.17 4.77 3.26
CA ALA A 87 13.91 3.58 4.06
C ALA A 87 14.58 2.33 3.48
N LYS A 88 15.01 1.41 4.33
CA LYS A 88 15.31 0.04 3.95
C LYS A 88 14.01 -0.73 3.75
N VAL A 89 13.81 -1.32 2.58
CA VAL A 89 12.57 -2.03 2.23
C VAL A 89 12.77 -3.54 2.30
N THR A 90 11.83 -4.22 2.93
CA THR A 90 11.65 -5.67 2.87
C THR A 90 10.29 -5.91 2.26
N SER A 91 10.25 -6.46 1.05
CA SER A 91 8.99 -6.70 0.34
C SER A 91 8.76 -8.20 0.13
N ILE A 92 7.53 -8.64 0.29
CA ILE A 92 7.14 -10.04 0.12
C ILE A 92 6.27 -10.18 -1.13
N GLU A 93 6.68 -11.06 -2.03
CA GLU A 93 5.96 -11.37 -3.27
C GLU A 93 5.70 -12.87 -3.38
N ILE A 94 4.48 -13.25 -3.74
CA ILE A 94 4.10 -14.65 -3.89
C ILE A 94 4.44 -15.18 -5.28
N ASP A 95 4.34 -14.34 -6.32
CA ASP A 95 4.55 -14.73 -7.71
C ASP A 95 6.05 -14.58 -8.12
N PRO A 96 6.72 -15.67 -8.54
CA PRO A 96 8.13 -15.60 -8.91
C PRO A 96 8.44 -14.62 -10.06
N LYS A 97 7.55 -14.48 -11.04
CA LYS A 97 7.74 -13.57 -12.19
C LYS A 97 7.62 -12.11 -11.75
N HIS A 98 6.66 -11.80 -10.87
CA HIS A 98 6.55 -10.48 -10.25
C HIS A 98 7.82 -10.16 -9.47
N ARG A 99 8.23 -11.07 -8.58
CA ARG A 99 9.44 -10.95 -7.76
C ARG A 99 10.69 -10.70 -8.59
N ASP A 100 10.90 -11.50 -9.64
CA ASP A 100 12.06 -11.37 -10.54
C ASP A 100 12.04 -10.03 -11.29
N THR A 101 10.87 -9.52 -11.64
CA THR A 101 10.70 -8.19 -12.25
C THR A 101 11.01 -7.08 -11.25
N ALA A 102 10.52 -7.19 -10.02
CA ALA A 102 10.80 -6.25 -8.95
C ALA A 102 12.30 -6.17 -8.63
N LEU A 103 13.00 -7.31 -8.56
CA LEU A 103 14.45 -7.35 -8.33
C LEU A 103 15.26 -6.55 -9.36
N GLU A 104 14.84 -6.55 -10.63
CA GLU A 104 15.45 -5.71 -11.65
C GLU A 104 15.16 -4.23 -11.43
N ASN A 105 13.91 -3.89 -11.12
CA ASN A 105 13.44 -2.52 -10.96
C ASN A 105 14.07 -1.82 -9.74
N VAL A 106 14.21 -2.54 -8.62
CA VAL A 106 14.79 -2.01 -7.37
C VAL A 106 16.32 -2.02 -7.36
N LYS A 107 16.97 -2.50 -8.42
CA LYS A 107 18.44 -2.61 -8.47
C LYS A 107 19.13 -1.29 -8.08
N GLY A 108 20.06 -1.40 -7.14
CA GLY A 108 20.83 -0.26 -6.61
C GLY A 108 20.12 0.53 -5.50
N LEU A 109 18.95 0.08 -5.03
CA LEU A 109 18.26 0.60 -3.87
C LEU A 109 18.44 -0.33 -2.65
N ASP A 110 18.19 0.17 -1.44
CA ASP A 110 18.16 -0.62 -0.21
C ASP A 110 16.82 -1.36 -0.08
N ALA A 111 16.62 -2.36 -0.95
CA ALA A 111 15.40 -3.15 -1.01
C ALA A 111 15.74 -4.64 -1.15
N GLU A 112 15.19 -5.47 -0.27
CA GLU A 112 15.19 -6.93 -0.39
C GLU A 112 13.80 -7.43 -0.76
N ILE A 113 13.71 -8.33 -1.74
CA ILE A 113 12.45 -8.90 -2.20
C ILE A 113 12.44 -10.39 -1.91
N LEU A 114 11.57 -10.81 -0.99
CA LEU A 114 11.40 -12.17 -0.52
C LEU A 114 10.32 -12.87 -1.35
N LEU A 115 10.62 -14.09 -1.82
CA LEU A 115 9.64 -14.92 -2.52
C LEU A 115 8.92 -15.84 -1.52
N GLY A 116 7.59 -15.79 -1.50
CA GLY A 116 6.76 -16.70 -0.72
C GLY A 116 5.39 -16.12 -0.38
N SER A 117 4.50 -16.96 0.15
CA SER A 117 3.27 -16.47 0.78
C SER A 117 3.62 -15.60 1.99
N ALA A 118 2.94 -14.47 2.13
CA ALA A 118 3.15 -13.58 3.26
C ALA A 118 2.94 -14.31 4.60
N LEU A 119 1.90 -15.14 4.71
CA LEU A 119 1.61 -15.90 5.93
C LEU A 119 2.67 -16.96 6.27
N ASP A 120 3.51 -17.36 5.31
CA ASP A 120 4.66 -18.25 5.53
C ASP A 120 5.96 -17.49 5.87
N VAL A 121 6.08 -16.23 5.43
CA VAL A 121 7.28 -15.40 5.57
C VAL A 121 7.22 -14.56 6.85
N LEU A 122 6.08 -13.94 7.15
CA LEU A 122 5.89 -13.06 8.31
C LEU A 122 6.27 -13.72 9.65
N PRO A 123 5.91 -14.99 9.94
CA PRO A 123 6.32 -15.65 11.17
C PRO A 123 7.85 -15.78 11.29
N LYS A 124 8.55 -16.06 10.18
CA LYS A 124 10.01 -16.20 10.16
C LYS A 124 10.70 -14.87 10.43
N LEU A 125 10.20 -13.79 9.85
CA LEU A 125 10.71 -12.44 10.15
C LEU A 125 10.53 -12.10 11.64
N ALA A 126 9.42 -12.53 12.26
CA ALA A 126 9.20 -12.34 13.68
C ALA A 126 10.15 -13.20 14.54
N GLU A 127 10.39 -14.46 14.17
CA GLU A 127 11.36 -15.35 14.82
C GLU A 127 12.80 -14.81 14.73
N GLU A 128 13.15 -14.14 13.64
CA GLU A 128 14.41 -13.42 13.46
C GLU A 128 14.51 -12.13 14.33
N GLY A 129 13.43 -11.75 15.01
CA GLY A 129 13.36 -10.54 15.84
C GLY A 129 13.27 -9.25 15.03
N ARG A 130 12.84 -9.33 13.77
CA ARG A 130 12.69 -8.14 12.91
C ARG A 130 11.52 -7.28 13.38
N GLN A 131 11.75 -5.98 13.29
CA GLN A 131 10.76 -4.95 13.60
C GLN A 131 10.87 -3.81 12.58
N PHE A 132 9.74 -3.25 12.19
CA PHE A 132 9.64 -2.25 11.15
C PHE A 132 9.04 -0.95 11.69
N ASP A 133 9.50 0.19 11.15
CA ASP A 133 8.89 1.49 11.43
C ASP A 133 7.52 1.62 10.75
N MET A 134 7.38 0.99 9.59
CA MET A 134 6.16 1.00 8.78
C MET A 134 5.91 -0.37 8.16
N VAL A 135 4.64 -0.80 8.16
CA VAL A 135 4.18 -1.94 7.37
C VAL A 135 3.15 -1.45 6.35
N PHE A 136 3.39 -1.71 5.07
CA PHE A 136 2.48 -1.43 3.97
C PHE A 136 1.87 -2.75 3.47
N ILE A 137 0.54 -2.83 3.45
CA ILE A 137 -0.21 -4.02 3.07
C ILE A 137 -1.02 -3.69 1.81
N ASP A 138 -0.63 -4.29 0.69
CA ASP A 138 -1.25 -4.12 -0.63
C ASP A 138 -1.27 -5.48 -1.34
N ALA A 139 -2.11 -6.37 -0.81
CA ALA A 139 -2.19 -7.77 -1.22
C ALA A 139 -3.66 -8.21 -1.38
N GLU A 140 -3.84 -9.49 -1.69
CA GLU A 140 -5.13 -10.16 -1.87
C GLU A 140 -6.12 -9.83 -0.73
N PHE A 141 -7.41 -9.75 -1.03
CA PHE A 141 -8.44 -9.31 -0.08
C PHE A 141 -8.77 -10.36 0.99
N GLU A 142 -8.57 -11.64 0.67
CA GLU A 142 -9.00 -12.80 1.44
C GLU A 142 -8.29 -12.92 2.79
N ASP A 143 -7.02 -12.48 2.88
CA ASP A 143 -6.17 -12.60 4.08
C ASP A 143 -5.85 -11.23 4.73
N GLN A 144 -6.65 -10.19 4.44
CA GLN A 144 -6.36 -8.83 4.93
C GLN A 144 -6.28 -8.73 6.45
N TRP A 145 -7.11 -9.48 7.18
CA TRP A 145 -7.07 -9.47 8.64
C TRP A 145 -5.80 -10.13 9.18
N GLU A 146 -5.44 -11.29 8.64
CA GLU A 146 -4.26 -12.06 9.01
C GLU A 146 -2.99 -11.26 8.73
N HIS A 147 -2.93 -10.57 7.57
CA HIS A 147 -1.85 -9.63 7.25
C HIS A 147 -1.80 -8.47 8.24
N PHE A 148 -2.94 -7.87 8.59
CA PHE A 148 -2.99 -6.76 9.55
C PHE A 148 -2.53 -7.21 10.95
N ASP A 149 -3.00 -8.35 11.45
CA ASP A 149 -2.58 -8.89 12.76
C ASP A 149 -1.07 -9.15 12.81
N TRP A 150 -0.48 -9.70 11.74
CA TRP A 150 0.96 -9.83 11.62
C TRP A 150 1.69 -8.48 11.54
N ALA A 151 1.13 -7.53 10.80
CA ALA A 151 1.67 -6.18 10.73
C ALA A 151 1.75 -5.54 12.11
N VAL A 152 0.73 -5.71 12.97
CA VAL A 152 0.77 -5.24 14.36
C VAL A 152 1.91 -5.87 15.16
N LYS A 153 2.21 -7.15 14.96
CA LYS A 153 3.31 -7.86 15.65
C LYS A 153 4.70 -7.46 15.16
N LEU A 154 4.83 -7.10 13.89
CA LEU A 154 6.10 -6.76 13.23
C LEU A 154 6.38 -5.25 13.20
N THR A 155 5.41 -4.42 13.54
CA THR A 155 5.58 -2.97 13.65
C THR A 155 6.00 -2.62 15.06
N ARG A 156 7.07 -1.83 15.20
CA ARG A 156 7.51 -1.39 16.53
C ARG A 156 6.45 -0.49 17.19
N PRO A 157 6.46 -0.35 18.53
CA PRO A 157 5.69 0.68 19.20
C PRO A 157 5.94 2.08 18.62
N GLY A 158 4.85 2.82 18.39
CA GLY A 158 4.85 4.12 17.72
C GLY A 158 5.12 4.07 16.21
N GLY A 159 5.32 2.88 15.63
CA GLY A 159 5.34 2.67 14.19
C GLY A 159 3.93 2.66 13.60
N CYS A 160 3.84 2.59 12.28
CA CYS A 160 2.58 2.70 11.56
C CYS A 160 2.30 1.51 10.63
N ILE A 161 1.02 1.27 10.39
CA ILE A 161 0.52 0.27 9.45
C ILE A 161 -0.36 1.01 8.44
N PHE A 162 -0.13 0.77 7.17
CA PHE A 162 -0.93 1.28 6.06
C PHE A 162 -1.52 0.08 5.33
N LEU A 163 -2.84 -0.07 5.36
CA LEU A 163 -3.57 -1.14 4.67
C LEU A 163 -4.38 -0.51 3.53
N ASP A 164 -4.02 -0.83 2.29
CA ASP A 164 -4.68 -0.27 1.10
C ASP A 164 -5.95 -1.04 0.70
N ASP A 165 -6.76 -0.44 -0.17
CA ASP A 165 -7.96 -1.04 -0.78
C ASP A 165 -8.95 -1.72 0.18
N VAL A 166 -9.09 -1.14 1.38
CA VAL A 166 -10.01 -1.62 2.42
C VAL A 166 -11.47 -1.51 1.97
N ILE A 167 -11.83 -0.42 1.31
CA ILE A 167 -13.22 -0.19 0.87
C ILE A 167 -13.63 -1.17 -0.24
N PRO A 168 -12.86 -1.35 -1.34
CA PRO A 168 -13.16 -2.36 -2.35
C PRO A 168 -13.24 -3.78 -1.79
N SER A 169 -12.33 -4.15 -0.88
CA SER A 169 -12.37 -5.42 -0.16
C SER A 169 -13.69 -5.63 0.58
N MET A 170 -14.13 -4.63 1.35
CA MET A 170 -15.41 -4.68 2.06
C MET A 170 -16.62 -4.77 1.13
N ILE A 171 -16.59 -4.08 -0.01
CA ILE A 171 -17.67 -4.13 -1.00
C ILE A 171 -17.75 -5.52 -1.65
N LYS A 172 -16.60 -6.14 -1.97
CA LYS A 172 -16.52 -7.47 -2.59
C LYS A 172 -16.97 -8.56 -1.63
N ASN A 173 -16.44 -8.55 -0.41
CA ASN A 173 -16.63 -9.65 0.55
C ASN A 173 -17.95 -9.54 1.31
N GLY A 174 -18.49 -8.31 1.45
CA GLY A 174 -19.62 -8.05 2.34
C GLY A 174 -19.25 -8.26 3.80
N PRO A 175 -20.21 -8.12 4.74
CA PRO A 175 -19.99 -8.50 6.13
C PRO A 175 -19.89 -10.03 6.27
N GLU A 176 -18.98 -10.50 7.14
CA GLU A 176 -18.93 -11.90 7.56
C GLU A 176 -20.12 -12.28 8.45
N GLU A 177 -20.25 -13.57 8.80
CA GLU A 177 -21.25 -14.03 9.77
C GLU A 177 -21.18 -13.22 11.08
N GLY A 178 -22.34 -12.77 11.57
CA GLY A 178 -22.41 -11.90 12.75
C GLY A 178 -22.16 -10.42 12.48
N GLY A 179 -22.01 -10.00 11.22
CA GLY A 179 -21.85 -8.59 10.84
C GLY A 179 -20.44 -8.05 11.03
N GLU A 180 -19.46 -8.94 11.21
CA GLU A 180 -18.07 -8.56 11.38
C GLU A 180 -17.43 -8.14 10.04
N THR A 181 -16.59 -7.11 10.11
CA THR A 181 -15.83 -6.55 9.01
C THR A 181 -14.40 -6.28 9.47
N ILE A 182 -13.48 -6.08 8.52
CA ILE A 182 -12.10 -5.66 8.83
C ILE A 182 -12.06 -4.39 9.70
N LEU A 183 -12.95 -3.42 9.46
CA LEU A 183 -13.04 -2.20 10.28
C LEU A 183 -13.44 -2.50 11.72
N THR A 184 -14.42 -3.38 11.93
CA THR A 184 -14.84 -3.74 13.29
C THR A 184 -13.81 -4.59 14.02
N ARG A 185 -13.05 -5.43 13.30
CA ARG A 185 -11.93 -6.19 13.89
C ARG A 185 -10.81 -5.25 14.34
N ILE A 186 -10.34 -4.37 13.45
CA ILE A 186 -9.31 -3.37 13.75
C ILE A 186 -9.77 -2.41 14.86
N GLY A 187 -11.04 -1.98 14.85
CA GLY A 187 -11.59 -1.09 15.87
C GLY A 187 -11.67 -1.68 17.28
N ARG A 188 -11.64 -3.01 17.41
CA ARG A 188 -11.58 -3.72 18.70
C ARG A 188 -10.15 -4.04 19.15
N ASP A 189 -9.17 -3.91 18.25
CA ASP A 189 -7.78 -4.24 18.56
C ASP A 189 -7.15 -3.13 19.42
N GLU A 190 -7.02 -3.40 20.72
CA GLU A 190 -6.49 -2.43 21.68
C GLU A 190 -5.01 -2.10 21.42
N ARG A 191 -4.27 -2.90 20.65
CA ARG A 191 -2.86 -2.67 20.31
C ARG A 191 -2.66 -1.46 19.38
N VAL A 192 -3.71 -1.02 18.68
CA VAL A 192 -3.62 0.05 17.68
C VAL A 192 -4.57 1.21 17.94
N GLN A 193 -4.24 2.36 17.37
CA GLN A 193 -5.17 3.44 17.09
C GLN A 193 -5.24 3.60 15.57
N ALA A 194 -6.44 3.50 14.99
CA ALA A 194 -6.62 3.46 13.53
C ALA A 194 -7.63 4.49 13.03
N THR A 195 -7.49 4.87 11.76
CA THR A 195 -8.47 5.65 11.00
C THR A 195 -8.65 5.08 9.60
N LEU A 196 -9.86 5.17 9.06
CA LEU A 196 -10.12 4.97 7.63
C LEU A 196 -10.01 6.31 6.91
N MET A 197 -9.30 6.36 5.80
CA MET A 197 -9.25 7.50 4.89
C MET A 197 -9.91 7.14 3.57
N PRO A 198 -11.18 7.52 3.35
CA PRO A 198 -11.85 7.30 2.08
C PRO A 198 -11.23 8.19 1.00
N THR A 199 -11.05 7.63 -0.20
CA THR A 199 -10.47 8.33 -1.35
C THR A 199 -11.27 8.04 -2.62
N VAL A 200 -11.00 8.84 -3.65
CA VAL A 200 -11.46 8.58 -5.01
C VAL A 200 -10.22 8.37 -5.86
N ALA A 201 -10.07 7.17 -6.40
CA ALA A 201 -8.96 6.79 -7.26
C ALA A 201 -9.36 6.83 -8.73
N CYS A 202 -8.43 7.23 -9.59
CA CYS A 202 -8.63 7.28 -11.04
C CYS A 202 -7.58 6.39 -11.70
N HIS A 203 -8.01 5.24 -12.24
CA HIS A 203 -7.13 4.27 -12.86
C HIS A 203 -7.29 4.31 -14.39
N SER A 204 -6.20 4.28 -15.15
CA SER A 204 -6.25 4.35 -16.63
C SER A 204 -7.04 3.21 -17.27
N MET A 205 -7.11 2.06 -16.61
CA MET A 205 -7.89 0.89 -17.05
C MET A 205 -9.37 0.93 -16.67
N ILE A 206 -9.79 1.86 -15.80
CA ILE A 206 -11.16 1.94 -15.30
C ILE A 206 -11.77 3.26 -15.82
N PRO A 207 -12.85 3.22 -16.61
CA PRO A 207 -13.39 4.41 -17.25
C PRO A 207 -14.04 5.41 -16.28
N THR A 208 -14.24 5.00 -15.02
CA THR A 208 -14.91 5.77 -13.99
C THR A 208 -14.06 5.86 -12.73
N PRO A 209 -14.09 6.99 -12.00
CA PRO A 209 -13.47 7.09 -10.69
C PRO A 209 -14.00 6.01 -9.74
N VAL A 210 -13.12 5.45 -8.93
CA VAL A 210 -13.42 4.38 -7.97
C VAL A 210 -13.42 4.95 -6.57
N PHE A 211 -14.49 4.68 -5.82
CA PHE A 211 -14.49 4.92 -4.39
C PHE A 211 -13.65 3.83 -3.70
N THR A 212 -12.53 4.23 -3.13
CA THR A 212 -11.63 3.35 -2.39
C THR A 212 -11.20 4.03 -1.08
N GLY A 213 -10.18 3.51 -0.42
CA GLY A 213 -9.56 4.12 0.74
C GLY A 213 -8.71 3.13 1.50
N PHE A 214 -7.86 3.68 2.35
CA PHE A 214 -6.89 2.93 3.13
C PHE A 214 -7.13 3.13 4.62
N ILE A 215 -6.67 2.17 5.43
CA ILE A 215 -6.53 2.34 6.87
C ILE A 215 -5.11 2.80 7.17
N LEU A 216 -5.00 3.82 8.03
CA LEU A 216 -3.76 4.18 8.69
C LEU A 216 -3.90 3.87 10.18
N ALA A 217 -2.98 3.08 10.72
CA ALA A 217 -2.96 2.73 12.13
C ALA A 217 -1.58 3.00 12.74
N VAL A 218 -1.56 3.35 14.03
CA VAL A 218 -0.34 3.46 14.84
C VAL A 218 -0.37 2.37 15.90
N VAL A 219 0.73 1.64 16.05
CA VAL A 219 0.90 0.68 17.14
C VAL A 219 1.18 1.43 18.43
N LYS A 220 0.40 1.20 19.48
CA LYS A 220 0.53 1.91 20.75
C LYS A 220 1.81 1.50 21.46
N SER A 221 2.46 2.48 22.08
CA SER A 221 3.41 2.21 23.15
C SER A 221 2.64 1.83 24.40
N HIS A 222 3.00 0.70 25.02
CA HIS A 222 2.48 0.31 26.33
C HIS A 222 2.77 1.37 27.40
#